data_AF-A0A7X9QAC7-F1
#
_entry.id   AF-A0A7X9QAC7-F1
#
_cell.length_a   1.000
_cell.length_b   1.000
_cell.length_c   1.000
_cell.angle_alpha   90.00
_cell.angle_beta   90.00
_cell.angle_gamma   90.00
#
_symmetry.space_group_name_H-M   'P 1'
#
loop_
_entity.id
_entity.type
_entity.pdbx_description
1 polymer ?
#
loop_
_entity_poly.entity_id
_entity_poly.type
_entity_poly.pdbx_seq_one_letter_code
_entity_poly.pdbx_strand_id
1 'polypeptide(L)'
;MKITDEAKVIIENALKEQDTDSIRLSLKETETGTGLSLELIKKTDNDRVVDVNGVNVVMDIETEMNLLSIVFAENNGELVLQTESSCGGSCAGCAGGCH
;
A
#
# COMPACT_ATOMS: atom_id res chain seq x y z
N MET A 1 9.00 -0.47 3.59
CA MET A 1 8.01 -0.87 2.58
C MET A 1 8.68 -1.74 1.55
N LYS A 2 7.99 -2.75 1.04
CA LYS A 2 8.41 -3.55 -0.13
C LYS A 2 7.25 -3.67 -1.10
N ILE A 3 7.54 -3.77 -2.39
CA ILE A 3 6.56 -4.10 -3.43
C ILE A 3 7.09 -5.35 -4.13
N THR A 4 6.32 -6.45 -4.16
CA THR A 4 6.72 -7.65 -4.90
C THR A 4 6.68 -7.41 -6.40
N ASP A 5 7.36 -8.25 -7.18
CA ASP A 5 7.41 -8.09 -8.63
C ASP A 5 6.02 -8.25 -9.27
N GLU A 6 5.18 -9.11 -8.71
CA GLU A 6 3.79 -9.31 -9.16
C GLU A 6 2.92 -8.07 -8.86
N ALA A 7 3.03 -7.52 -7.65
CA ALA A 7 2.35 -6.29 -7.27
C ALA A 7 2.80 -5.11 -8.15
N LYS A 8 4.10 -5.04 -8.46
CA LYS A 8 4.66 -4.04 -9.38
C LYS A 8 3.99 -4.11 -10.75
N VAL A 9 3.79 -5.30 -11.32
CA VAL A 9 3.12 -5.45 -12.63
C VAL A 9 1.70 -4.87 -12.59
N ILE A 10 0.94 -5.12 -11.52
CA ILE A 10 -0.40 -4.53 -11.35
C ILE A 10 -0.32 -3.00 -11.30
N ILE A 11 0.59 -2.46 -10.49
CA ILE A 11 0.76 -1.02 -10.34
C ILE A 11 1.18 -0.38 -11.67
N GLU A 12 2.16 -0.94 -12.37
CA GLU A 12 2.62 -0.43 -13.66
C GLU A 12 1.52 -0.44 -14.72
N ASN A 13 0.68 -1.48 -14.75
CA ASN A 13 -0.44 -1.54 -15.67
C ASN A 13 -1.46 -0.45 -15.34
N ALA A 14 -1.80 -0.27 -14.06
CA ALA A 14 -2.73 0.78 -13.63
C ALA A 14 -2.19 2.19 -13.95
N LEU A 15 -0.89 2.41 -13.75
CA LEU A 15 -0.22 3.68 -14.09
C LEU A 15 -0.30 3.97 -15.59
N LYS A 16 -0.01 2.98 -16.44
CA LYS A 16 -0.12 3.10 -17.91
C LYS A 16 -1.56 3.36 -18.36
N GLU A 17 -2.52 2.65 -17.78
CA GLU A 17 -3.95 2.83 -18.12
C GLU A 17 -4.47 4.23 -17.79
N GLN A 18 -3.99 4.83 -16.70
CA GLN A 18 -4.39 6.18 -16.28
C GLN A 18 -3.46 7.29 -16.80
N ASP A 19 -2.48 6.98 -17.66
CA ASP A 19 -1.43 7.92 -18.10
C ASP A 19 -0.77 8.64 -16.92
N THR A 20 -0.35 7.90 -15.90
CA THR A 20 0.33 8.41 -14.69
C THR A 20 1.69 7.74 -14.54
N ASP A 21 2.59 8.31 -13.73
CA ASP A 21 3.97 7.83 -13.61
C ASP A 21 4.38 7.46 -12.18
N SER A 22 3.49 7.70 -11.22
CA SER A 22 3.75 7.55 -9.80
C SER A 22 2.48 7.20 -9.03
N ILE A 23 2.64 6.55 -7.89
CA ILE A 23 1.55 6.36 -6.91
C ILE A 23 1.76 7.29 -5.73
N ARG A 24 0.69 7.81 -5.14
CA ARG A 24 0.74 8.53 -3.86
C ARG A 24 0.16 7.64 -2.77
N LEU A 25 0.92 7.51 -1.69
CA LEU A 25 0.49 6.82 -0.48
C LEU A 25 0.32 7.84 0.64
N SER A 26 -0.82 7.79 1.32
CA SER A 26 -1.09 8.63 2.48
C SER A 26 -1.85 7.85 3.54
N LEU A 27 -1.48 8.06 4.80
CA LEU A 27 -2.27 7.56 5.92
C LEU A 27 -3.47 8.48 6.14
N LYS A 28 -4.64 7.87 6.34
CA LYS A 28 -5.89 8.57 6.61
C LYS A 28 -6.50 8.00 7.87
N GLU A 29 -6.85 8.86 8.82
CA GLU A 29 -7.66 8.45 9.97
C GLU A 29 -9.05 8.01 9.49
N THR A 30 -9.46 6.83 9.95
CA THR A 30 -10.79 6.27 9.76
C THR A 30 -11.44 6.13 11.13
N GLU A 31 -12.77 5.94 11.15
CA GLU A 31 -13.52 5.80 12.41
C GLU A 31 -13.05 4.60 13.26
N THR A 32 -12.35 3.63 12.66
CA THR A 32 -11.88 2.40 13.30
C THR A 32 -10.36 2.27 13.39
N GLY A 33 -9.60 3.29 12.97
CA GLY A 33 -8.13 3.26 13.04
C GLY A 33 -7.47 4.12 11.97
N THR A 34 -6.30 3.69 11.49
CA THR A 34 -5.58 4.36 10.41
C THR A 34 -5.69 3.51 9.14
N GLY A 35 -6.28 4.07 8.10
CA GLY A 35 -6.34 3.48 6.76
C GLY A 35 -5.20 3.98 5.88
N LEU A 36 -4.85 3.21 4.86
CA LEU A 36 -3.94 3.63 3.80
C LEU A 36 -4.75 4.02 2.56
N SER A 37 -4.48 5.21 2.02
CA SER A 37 -5.00 5.65 0.72
C SER A 37 -3.93 5.47 -0.34
N LEU A 38 -4.33 4.93 -1.49
CA LEU A 38 -3.50 4.81 -2.69
C LEU A 38 -4.16 5.60 -3.82
N GLU A 39 -3.39 6.49 -4.44
CA GLU A 39 -3.83 7.29 -5.58
C GLU A 39 -2.82 7.17 -6.72
N LEU A 40 -3.28 7.14 -7.97
CA LEU A 40 -2.39 7.23 -9.14
C LEU A 40 -2.24 8.69 -9.53
N ILE A 41 -1.01 9.18 -9.62
CA ILE A 41 -0.73 10.59 -9.89
C ILE A 41 0.45 10.76 -10.87
N LYS A 42 0.53 11.92 -11.51
CA LYS A 42 1.78 12.38 -12.11
C LYS A 42 2.59 13.09 -11.04
N LYS A 43 3.83 12.66 -10.81
CA LYS A 43 4.72 13.38 -9.88
C LYS A 43 5.03 14.77 -10.41
N THR A 44 5.27 15.69 -9.48
CA THR A 44 5.77 17.03 -9.75
C THR A 44 7.16 17.21 -9.14
N ASP A 45 7.90 18.22 -9.57
CA ASP A 45 9.26 18.50 -9.06
C ASP A 45 9.30 18.82 -7.56
N ASN A 46 8.15 19.15 -6.95
CA ASN A 46 8.02 19.44 -5.54
C ASN A 46 7.62 18.21 -4.70
N ASP A 47 7.26 17.10 -5.35
CA ASP A 47 6.86 15.89 -4.63
C ASP A 47 8.07 15.17 -4.05
N ARG A 48 7.90 14.66 -2.83
CA ARG A 48 8.86 13.75 -2.23
C ARG A 48 8.63 12.35 -2.79
N VAL A 49 9.47 11.96 -3.76
CA VAL A 49 9.40 10.66 -4.42
C VAL A 49 10.40 9.70 -3.78
N VAL A 50 9.91 8.52 -3.43
CA VAL A 50 10.69 7.37 -2.97
C VAL A 50 10.60 6.30 -4.05
N ASP A 51 11.75 5.81 -4.52
CA ASP A 51 11.79 4.66 -5.42
C ASP A 51 11.65 3.37 -4.60
N VAL A 52 10.60 2.59 -4.89
CA VAL A 52 10.38 1.28 -4.25
C VAL A 52 10.22 0.24 -5.35
N ASN A 53 11.22 -0.62 -5.50
CA ASN A 53 11.28 -1.65 -6.55
C ASN A 53 11.10 -1.08 -7.98
N GLY A 54 11.58 0.13 -8.24
CA GLY A 54 11.43 0.83 -9.53
C GLY A 54 10.07 1.48 -9.76
N VAL A 55 9.19 1.50 -8.74
CA VAL A 55 7.94 2.26 -8.75
C VAL A 55 8.19 3.60 -8.05
N ASN A 56 7.79 4.71 -8.70
CA ASN A 56 7.83 6.03 -8.06
C ASN A 56 6.68 6.14 -7.06
N VAL A 57 7.00 6.34 -5.79
CA VAL A 57 6.01 6.49 -4.72
C VAL A 57 6.14 7.84 -4.05
N VAL A 58 5.08 8.64 -4.11
CA VAL A 58 4.98 9.93 -3.44
C VAL A 58 4.41 9.74 -2.04
N MET A 59 5.18 10.10 -1.01
CA MET A 59 4.76 9.99 0.39
C MET A 59 5.54 10.95 1.31
N ASP A 60 4.91 11.36 2.40
CA ASP A 60 5.60 12.08 3.48
C ASP A 60 6.46 11.14 4.35
N ILE A 61 7.29 11.73 5.21
CA ILE A 61 8.23 10.99 6.07
C ILE A 61 7.47 10.11 7.08
N GLU A 62 6.36 10.61 7.62
CA GLU A 62 5.56 9.89 8.60
C GLU A 62 4.94 8.63 7.99
N THR A 63 4.33 8.75 6.81
CA THR A 63 3.77 7.65 6.05
C THR A 63 4.85 6.63 5.70
N GLU A 64 6.02 7.08 5.23
CA GLU A 64 7.13 6.17 4.93
C GLU A 64 7.55 5.35 6.15
N MET A 65 7.71 5.99 7.31
CA MET A 65 8.09 5.33 8.56
C MET A 65 7.07 4.28 9.00
N ASN A 66 5.78 4.58 8.87
CA ASN A 66 4.70 3.64 9.20
C ASN A 66 4.61 2.46 8.21
N LEU A 67 5.02 2.66 6.96
CA LEU A 67 5.00 1.62 5.92
C LEU A 67 6.29 0.78 5.87
N LEU A 68 7.25 0.99 6.78
CA LEU A 68 8.52 0.27 6.77
C LEU A 68 8.36 -1.26 6.81
N SER A 69 7.40 -1.76 7.60
CA SER A 69 7.10 -3.20 7.78
C SER A 69 6.03 -3.75 6.84
N ILE A 70 5.50 -2.93 5.93
CA ILE A 70 4.44 -3.30 4.99
C ILE A 70 5.03 -3.81 3.67
N VAL A 71 4.44 -4.90 3.17
CA VAL A 71 4.73 -5.52 1.88
C VAL A 71 3.47 -5.44 1.02
N PHE A 72 3.57 -4.77 -0.11
CA PHE A 72 2.56 -4.80 -1.17
C PHE A 72 2.80 -6.04 -2.01
N ALA A 73 1.84 -6.94 -2.01
CA ALA A 73 1.89 -8.20 -2.75
C ALA A 73 0.66 -8.34 -3.64
N GLU A 74 0.70 -9.28 -4.57
CA GLU A 74 -0.44 -9.67 -5.38
C GLU A 74 -1.08 -10.93 -4.78
N ASN A 75 -2.41 -10.98 -4.80
CA ASN A 75 -3.17 -12.18 -4.47
C ASN A 75 -4.43 -12.26 -5.35
N ASN A 76 -4.48 -13.25 -6.24
CA ASN A 76 -5.58 -13.51 -7.18
C ASN A 76 -5.93 -12.33 -8.11
N GLY A 77 -4.93 -11.58 -8.56
CA GLY A 77 -5.05 -10.40 -9.42
C GLY A 77 -5.31 -9.11 -8.66
N GLU A 78 -5.37 -9.15 -7.33
CA GLU A 78 -5.63 -7.98 -6.49
C GLU A 78 -4.38 -7.59 -5.69
N LEU A 79 -4.21 -6.28 -5.49
CA LEU A 79 -3.14 -5.74 -4.66
C LEU A 79 -3.53 -5.89 -3.19
N VAL A 80 -2.73 -6.61 -2.41
CA VAL A 80 -2.93 -6.84 -0.98
C VAL A 80 -1.77 -6.30 -0.14
N LEU A 81 -2.09 -5.89 1.08
CA LEU A 81 -1.10 -5.42 2.06
C LEU A 81 -0.81 -6.54 3.05
N GLN A 82 0.47 -6.86 3.22
CA GLN A 82 0.97 -7.83 4.19
C GLN A 82 1.91 -7.13 5.18
N THR A 83 1.93 -7.59 6.43
CA THR A 83 2.87 -7.10 7.44
C THR A 83 3.93 -8.17 7.69
N GLU A 84 5.22 -7.79 7.71
CA GLU A 84 6.33 -8.71 8.05
C GLU A 84 6.22 -9.29 9.47
N SER A 85 5.39 -8.67 10.32
CA SER A 85 4.97 -9.21 11.61
C SER A 85 3.69 -10.01 11.43
N SER A 86 3.81 -11.33 11.29
CA SER A 86 2.71 -12.26 11.54
C SER A 86 2.30 -12.17 13.01
N CYS A 87 1.33 -11.32 13.33
CA CYS A 87 0.58 -11.39 14.57
C CYS A 87 -0.90 -11.18 14.23
N GLY A 88 -1.70 -12.24 14.40
CA GLY A 88 -3.13 -12.20 14.16
C GLY A 88 -3.90 -11.36 15.18
N GLY A 89 -5.16 -11.10 14.83
CA GLY A 89 -6.19 -10.47 15.66
C GLY A 89 -6.39 -9.01 15.28
N SER A 90 -7.61 -8.48 15.11
CA SER A 90 -8.96 -8.97 15.27
C SER A 90 -9.87 -7.92 14.63
N CYS A 91 -10.92 -8.32 13.89
CA CYS A 91 -12.21 -7.61 13.80
C CYS A 91 -13.19 -8.35 12.87
N ALA A 92 -13.59 -9.57 13.25
CA ALA A 92 -14.94 -10.05 12.99
C ALA A 92 -15.24 -11.13 14.02
N GLY A 93 -16.04 -10.78 15.02
CA GLY A 93 -16.55 -11.74 15.99
C GLY A 93 -17.33 -12.82 15.27
N CYS A 94 -16.71 -13.97 15.06
CA CYS A 94 -17.41 -15.23 14.90
C CYS A 94 -18.07 -15.54 16.24
N ALA A 95 -19.35 -15.19 16.35
CA ALA A 95 -20.24 -15.83 17.30
C ALA A 95 -20.30 -17.32 16.95
N GLY A 96 -19.62 -18.16 17.72
CA GLY A 96 -19.63 -19.59 17.52
C GLY A 96 -18.66 -20.28 18.46
N GLY A 97 -19.18 -20.74 19.60
CA GLY A 97 -18.39 -21.38 20.64
C GLY A 97 -17.63 -22.62 20.17
N CYS A 98 -16.55 -22.93 20.87
CA CYS A 98 -15.96 -24.26 20.91
C CYS A 98 -15.62 -24.56 22.37
N HIS A 99 -16.03 -25.76 22.79
CA HIS A 99 -15.89 -26.35 24.12
C HIS A 99 -14.43 -26.45 24.58
#